data_AF-A0A354SL61-F1
#
_entry.id   AF-A0A354SL61-F1
#
_cell.length_a   1.000
_cell.length_b   1.000
_cell.length_c   1.000
_cell.angle_alpha   90.00
_cell.angle_beta   90.00
_cell.angle_gamma   90.00
#
_symmetry.space_group_name_H-M   'P 1'
#
loop_
_entity.id
_entity.type
_entity.pdbx_description
1 polymer ?
#
loop_
_entity_poly.entity_id
_entity_poly.type
_entity_poly.pdbx_seq_one_letter_code
_entity_poly.pdbx_strand_id
1 'polypeptide(L)'
;MKSFLFSLLFLFCIVYRVVAQRDVVLNHYWAMPSIYNPAVAGSTDYLEGGLSGRWQHAGSTDAPIMVVATAHMPLEFLERRHGVGAVISYENVGKNHFVQMGVQYAFQMKLGKGRLHLSLQPTILNWKFNGSSYKNGDSTSTFIPYPFEENNITKEQIPTTDVNDNKLDLSLGAMYFYKNWHFGISCTHITKPTFQFSDTCKISCYPNLYCTIGSILKYNMYSL
;
A
#
# COMPACT_ATOMS: atom_id res chain seq x y z
N MET A 1 8.40 40.18 -5.81
CA MET A 1 8.28 39.72 -4.40
C MET A 1 7.26 38.59 -4.22
N LYS A 2 6.04 38.66 -4.78
CA LYS A 2 5.02 37.60 -4.64
C LYS A 2 5.44 36.23 -5.23
N SER A 3 6.19 36.24 -6.34
CA SER A 3 6.74 35.02 -6.97
C SER A 3 7.86 34.37 -6.16
N PHE A 4 8.67 35.16 -5.46
CA PHE A 4 9.76 34.66 -4.61
C PHE A 4 9.21 34.03 -3.32
N LEU A 5 8.13 34.60 -2.77
CA LEU A 5 7.44 34.05 -1.61
C LEU A 5 6.82 32.67 -1.90
N PHE A 6 6.26 32.49 -3.11
CA PHE A 6 5.69 31.20 -3.54
C PHE A 6 6.77 30.13 -3.73
N SER A 7 7.93 30.53 -4.28
CA SER A 7 9.09 29.64 -4.43
C SER A 7 9.67 29.22 -3.06
N LEU A 8 9.76 30.16 -2.11
CA LEU A 8 10.24 29.91 -0.76
C LEU A 8 9.28 29.00 0.04
N LEU A 9 7.97 29.15 -0.15
CA LEU A 9 6.94 28.29 0.45
C LEU A 9 7.01 26.86 -0.11
N PHE A 10 7.26 26.71 -1.42
CA PHE A 10 7.43 25.41 -2.06
C PHE A 10 8.72 24.70 -1.58
N LEU A 11 9.79 25.46 -1.35
CA LEU A 11 11.07 24.95 -0.84
C LEU A 11 10.97 24.49 0.63
N PHE A 12 10.13 25.14 1.45
CA PHE A 12 9.94 24.80 2.86
C PHE A 12 9.12 23.52 3.08
N CYS A 13 8.29 23.12 2.11
CA CYS A 13 7.51 21.88 2.17
C CYS A 13 8.35 20.60 1.99
N ILE A 14 9.62 20.69 1.60
CA ILE A 14 10.44 19.54 1.21
C ILE A 14 11.26 18.95 2.38
N VAL A 15 11.29 19.59 3.54
CA VAL A 15 12.03 19.08 4.72
C VAL A 15 11.10 18.30 5.65
N TYR A 16 10.63 17.15 5.20
CA TYR A 16 10.04 16.15 6.10
C TYR A 16 10.91 14.89 6.10
N ARG A 17 11.09 14.33 7.31
CA ARG A 17 11.83 13.09 7.53
C ARG A 17 11.33 12.01 6.59
N VAL A 18 12.20 11.52 5.72
CA VAL A 18 11.95 10.32 4.92
C VAL A 18 12.07 9.14 5.89
N VAL A 19 10.94 8.68 6.41
CA VAL A 19 10.86 7.37 7.09
C VAL A 19 10.73 6.33 5.98
N ALA A 20 11.54 5.28 6.04
CA ALA A 20 11.45 4.20 5.07
C ALA A 20 10.03 3.61 5.05
N GLN A 21 9.42 3.55 3.87
CA GLN A 21 8.06 3.07 3.68
C GLN A 21 8.11 1.61 3.23
N ARG A 22 7.37 0.76 3.92
CA ARG A 22 7.27 -0.69 3.64
C ARG A 22 6.18 -1.07 2.65
N ASP A 23 5.39 -0.11 2.20
CA ASP A 23 4.25 -0.43 1.36
C ASP A 23 4.66 -0.81 -0.06
N VAL A 24 3.85 -1.67 -0.66
CA VAL A 24 4.02 -2.15 -2.02
C VAL A 24 4.05 -0.98 -3.00
N VAL A 25 5.16 -0.84 -3.74
CA VAL A 25 5.27 0.09 -4.89
C VAL A 25 5.35 -0.72 -6.17
N LEU A 26 4.31 -0.59 -7.00
CA LEU A 26 4.23 -1.16 -8.35
C LEU A 26 4.69 -0.15 -9.40
N ASN A 27 5.46 -0.63 -10.39
CA ASN A 27 5.86 0.18 -11.55
C ASN A 27 4.63 0.68 -12.34
N HIS A 28 3.60 -0.18 -12.47
CA HIS A 28 2.35 0.15 -13.14
C HIS A 28 1.28 0.58 -12.14
N TYR A 29 1.57 1.60 -11.34
CA TYR A 29 0.66 2.10 -10.30
C TYR A 29 -0.73 2.48 -10.87
N TRP A 30 -0.77 2.97 -12.12
CA TRP A 30 -1.98 3.36 -12.83
C TRP A 30 -2.93 2.20 -13.15
N ALA A 31 -2.42 0.97 -13.19
CA ALA A 31 -3.22 -0.23 -13.50
C ALA A 31 -3.92 -0.80 -12.26
N MET A 32 -3.43 -0.49 -11.06
CA MET A 32 -4.02 -0.95 -9.80
C MET A 32 -4.13 0.18 -8.77
N PRO A 33 -4.87 1.27 -9.09
CA PRO A 33 -4.94 2.44 -8.23
C PRO A 33 -5.64 2.15 -6.89
N SER A 34 -6.45 1.08 -6.82
CA SER A 34 -7.15 0.63 -5.61
C SER A 34 -6.21 0.17 -4.49
N ILE A 35 -4.95 -0.19 -4.79
CA ILE A 35 -3.95 -0.53 -3.76
C ILE A 35 -3.57 0.71 -2.95
N TYR A 36 -3.44 1.84 -3.62
CA TYR A 36 -2.96 3.09 -3.00
C TYR A 36 -4.11 3.90 -2.40
N ASN A 37 -5.28 3.91 -3.04
CA ASN A 37 -6.44 4.66 -2.56
C ASN A 37 -7.71 3.80 -2.61
N PRO A 38 -8.27 3.41 -1.44
CA PRO A 38 -9.51 2.62 -1.41
C PRO A 38 -10.73 3.36 -1.98
N ALA A 39 -10.66 4.68 -2.17
CA ALA A 39 -11.74 5.49 -2.76
C ALA A 39 -11.96 5.20 -4.26
N VAL A 40 -11.02 4.50 -4.90
CA VAL A 40 -11.17 3.97 -6.26
C VAL A 40 -12.27 2.92 -6.36
N ALA A 41 -12.60 2.22 -5.26
CA ALA A 41 -13.61 1.18 -5.27
C ALA A 41 -14.95 1.69 -5.85
N GLY A 42 -15.48 0.97 -6.84
CA GLY A 42 -16.71 1.34 -7.55
C GLY A 42 -16.63 2.59 -8.43
N SER A 43 -15.43 3.06 -8.77
CA SER A 43 -15.21 4.17 -9.72
C SER A 43 -15.68 3.83 -11.14
N THR A 44 -15.63 2.55 -11.51
CA THR A 44 -16.19 1.98 -12.73
C THR A 44 -17.67 1.60 -12.57
N ASP A 45 -18.33 1.36 -13.70
CA ASP A 45 -19.74 0.91 -13.76
C ASP A 45 -19.88 -0.63 -13.80
N TYR A 46 -18.77 -1.35 -13.66
CA TYR A 46 -18.69 -2.81 -13.74
C TYR A 46 -17.73 -3.36 -12.68
N LEU A 47 -17.73 -4.69 -12.49
CA LEU A 47 -16.70 -5.34 -11.69
C LEU A 47 -15.36 -5.25 -12.42
N GLU A 48 -14.38 -4.66 -11.75
CA GLU A 48 -13.00 -4.57 -12.22
C GLU A 48 -12.11 -5.37 -11.28
N GLY A 49 -11.24 -6.20 -11.87
CA GLY A 49 -10.26 -6.98 -11.13
C GLY A 49 -8.88 -6.86 -11.77
N GLY A 50 -7.84 -6.92 -10.94
CA GLY A 50 -6.46 -6.82 -11.36
C GLY A 50 -5.58 -7.84 -10.63
N LEU A 51 -4.58 -8.35 -11.33
CA LEU A 51 -3.53 -9.20 -10.76
C LEU A 51 -2.19 -8.68 -11.25
N SER A 52 -1.26 -8.44 -10.33
CA SER A 52 0.10 -8.00 -10.63
C SER A 52 1.09 -8.78 -9.79
N GLY A 53 2.26 -9.06 -10.37
CA GLY A 53 3.34 -9.77 -9.72
C GLY A 53 4.69 -9.13 -10.02
N ARG A 54 5.59 -9.19 -9.05
CA ARG A 54 6.97 -8.74 -9.16
C ARG A 54 7.89 -9.85 -8.66
N TRP A 55 8.78 -10.30 -9.54
CA TRP A 55 9.88 -11.21 -9.20
C TRP A 55 11.17 -10.42 -9.33
N GLN A 56 11.90 -10.26 -8.23
CA GLN A 56 13.21 -9.60 -8.23
C GLN A 56 14.30 -10.65 -8.12
N HIS A 57 15.44 -10.43 -8.77
CA HIS A 57 16.58 -11.35 -8.73
C HIS A 57 16.22 -12.80 -9.08
N ALA A 58 15.42 -12.98 -10.14
CA ALA A 58 15.02 -14.30 -10.63
C ALA A 58 16.25 -15.20 -10.85
N GLY A 59 16.25 -16.37 -10.22
CA GLY A 59 17.38 -17.32 -10.23
C GLY A 59 18.19 -17.36 -8.93
N SER A 60 18.00 -16.43 -7.99
CA SER A 60 18.57 -16.52 -6.64
C SER A 60 17.73 -17.40 -5.72
N THR A 61 18.37 -18.10 -4.79
CA THR A 61 17.66 -18.80 -3.70
C THR A 61 17.01 -17.76 -2.78
N ASP A 62 15.76 -18.01 -2.38
CA ASP A 62 14.94 -17.12 -1.53
C ASP A 62 14.75 -15.68 -2.07
N ALA A 63 14.67 -15.53 -3.40
CA ALA A 63 14.52 -14.24 -4.05
C ALA A 63 13.18 -13.54 -3.72
N PRO A 64 13.13 -12.19 -3.67
CA PRO A 64 11.91 -11.44 -3.37
C PRO A 64 10.81 -11.66 -4.42
N ILE A 65 9.63 -12.05 -3.95
CA ILE A 65 8.43 -12.23 -4.76
C ILE A 65 7.28 -11.46 -4.10
N MET A 66 6.57 -10.69 -4.91
CA MET A 66 5.36 -9.99 -4.49
C MET A 66 4.25 -10.27 -5.50
N VAL A 67 3.05 -10.53 -5.00
CA VAL A 67 1.82 -10.69 -5.80
C VAL A 67 0.72 -9.87 -5.15
N VAL A 68 -0.02 -9.11 -5.95
CA VAL A 68 -1.20 -8.37 -5.53
C VAL A 68 -2.37 -8.70 -6.42
N ALA A 69 -3.51 -8.98 -5.80
CA ALA A 69 -4.80 -9.12 -6.45
C ALA A 69 -5.78 -8.09 -5.90
N THR A 70 -6.57 -7.46 -6.78
CA THR A 70 -7.64 -6.54 -6.42
C THR A 70 -8.91 -6.91 -7.17
N ALA A 71 -10.06 -6.63 -6.56
CA ALA A 71 -11.35 -6.69 -7.21
C ALA A 71 -12.28 -5.65 -6.57
N HIS A 72 -12.98 -4.85 -7.38
CA HIS A 72 -13.96 -3.90 -6.88
C HIS A 72 -15.11 -3.70 -7.85
N MET A 73 -16.27 -3.29 -7.34
CA MET A 73 -17.46 -3.03 -8.14
C MET A 73 -18.29 -1.91 -7.53
N PRO A 74 -19.10 -1.20 -8.33
CA PRO A 74 -20.13 -0.32 -7.80
C PRO A 74 -21.27 -1.14 -7.18
N LEU A 75 -21.89 -0.60 -6.14
CA LEU A 75 -23.09 -1.13 -5.51
C LEU A 75 -24.09 0.00 -5.31
N GLU A 76 -25.31 -0.15 -5.79
CA GLU A 76 -26.39 0.80 -5.49
C GLU A 76 -27.17 0.31 -4.28
N PHE A 77 -27.18 1.12 -3.22
CA PHE A 77 -27.84 0.81 -1.96
C PHE A 77 -28.39 2.09 -1.32
N LEU A 78 -29.62 2.05 -0.80
CA LEU A 78 -30.32 3.22 -0.24
C LEU A 78 -30.37 4.42 -1.19
N GLU A 79 -30.68 4.18 -2.46
CA GLU A 79 -30.76 5.21 -3.52
C GLU A 79 -29.45 6.01 -3.71
N ARG A 80 -28.34 5.45 -3.24
CA ARG A 80 -27.00 6.03 -3.33
C ARG A 80 -26.04 5.04 -3.95
N ARG A 81 -25.03 5.57 -4.61
CA ARG A 81 -23.97 4.78 -5.20
C ARG A 81 -22.84 4.60 -4.20
N HIS A 82 -22.40 3.36 -4.05
CA HIS A 82 -21.30 2.94 -3.21
C HIS A 82 -20.31 2.15 -4.06
N GLY A 83 -19.13 1.92 -3.52
CA GLY A 83 -18.14 1.02 -4.05
C GLY A 83 -17.75 0.02 -2.99
N VAL A 84 -17.63 -1.24 -3.38
CA VAL A 84 -17.09 -2.30 -2.53
C VAL A 84 -15.94 -2.97 -3.27
N GLY A 85 -14.94 -3.41 -2.52
CA GLY A 85 -13.80 -4.10 -3.10
C GLY A 85 -13.01 -4.91 -2.10
N ALA A 86 -12.03 -5.63 -2.59
CA ALA A 86 -11.06 -6.36 -1.81
C ALA A 86 -9.67 -6.21 -2.43
N VAL A 87 -8.65 -6.24 -1.57
CA VAL A 87 -7.25 -6.33 -1.95
C VAL A 87 -6.61 -7.45 -1.16
N ILE A 88 -5.79 -8.24 -1.84
CA ILE A 88 -4.94 -9.22 -1.22
C ILE A 88 -3.52 -8.96 -1.74
N SER A 89 -2.57 -8.80 -0.83
CA SER A 89 -1.16 -8.78 -1.18
C SER A 89 -0.42 -9.89 -0.45
N TYR A 90 0.52 -10.49 -1.15
CA TYR A 90 1.44 -11.46 -0.63
C TYR A 90 2.84 -11.01 -1.00
N GLU A 91 3.72 -10.94 -0.01
CA GLU A 91 5.12 -10.63 -0.17
C GLU A 91 5.96 -11.69 0.54
N ASN A 92 6.97 -12.18 -0.17
CA ASN A 92 7.95 -13.11 0.34
C ASN A 92 9.34 -12.54 0.08
N VAL A 93 10.12 -12.36 1.16
CA VAL A 93 11.50 -11.92 1.10
C VAL A 93 12.32 -12.79 2.04
N GLY A 94 13.17 -13.68 1.50
CA GLY A 94 13.98 -14.54 2.37
C GLY A 94 13.11 -15.55 3.14
N LYS A 95 13.15 -15.42 4.47
CA LYS A 95 12.32 -16.19 5.42
C LYS A 95 11.15 -15.38 6.00
N ASN A 96 10.91 -14.19 5.46
CA ASN A 96 9.80 -13.33 5.84
C ASN A 96 8.66 -13.48 4.85
N HIS A 97 7.48 -13.77 5.39
CA HIS A 97 6.23 -13.80 4.64
C HIS A 97 5.29 -12.77 5.23
N PHE A 98 4.80 -11.88 4.38
CA PHE A 98 3.84 -10.85 4.73
C PHE A 98 2.60 -11.00 3.86
N VAL A 99 1.45 -11.08 4.49
CA VAL A 99 0.16 -11.17 3.82
C VAL A 99 -0.73 -10.03 4.32
N GLN A 100 -1.34 -9.32 3.37
CA GLN A 100 -2.35 -8.31 3.64
C GLN A 100 -3.66 -8.72 3.00
N MET A 101 -4.76 -8.65 3.73
CA MET A 101 -6.11 -8.88 3.23
C MET A 101 -7.00 -7.73 3.68
N GLY A 102 -7.44 -6.90 2.74
CA GLY A 102 -8.24 -5.72 3.02
C GLY A 102 -9.57 -5.75 2.28
N VAL A 103 -10.63 -5.29 2.95
CA VAL A 103 -11.94 -5.03 2.34
C VAL A 103 -12.10 -3.52 2.20
N GLN A 104 -12.55 -3.06 1.05
CA GLN A 104 -12.68 -1.65 0.71
C GLN A 104 -14.16 -1.27 0.64
N TYR A 105 -14.49 -0.13 1.22
CA TYR A 105 -15.79 0.50 1.06
C TYR A 105 -15.61 1.98 0.71
N ALA A 106 -16.30 2.44 -0.33
CA ALA A 106 -16.27 3.81 -0.81
C ALA A 106 -17.70 4.36 -0.93
N PHE A 107 -18.00 5.39 -0.17
CA PHE A 107 -19.23 6.18 -0.29
C PHE A 107 -19.07 7.24 -1.38
N GLN A 108 -19.98 7.27 -2.37
CA GLN A 108 -19.90 8.19 -3.50
C GLN A 108 -20.98 9.27 -3.40
N MET A 109 -20.57 10.53 -3.53
CA MET A 109 -21.47 11.68 -3.53
C MET A 109 -21.20 12.61 -4.70
N LYS A 110 -22.26 13.18 -5.27
CA LYS A 110 -22.13 14.24 -6.27
C LYS A 110 -21.69 15.52 -5.57
N LEU A 111 -20.60 16.12 -6.03
CA LEU A 111 -20.11 17.41 -5.54
C LEU A 111 -19.85 18.31 -6.75
N GLY A 112 -20.73 19.31 -6.94
CA GLY A 112 -20.70 20.18 -8.11
C GLY A 112 -20.84 19.41 -9.42
N LYS A 113 -19.83 19.50 -10.28
CA LYS A 113 -19.79 18.82 -11.59
C LYS A 113 -19.05 17.48 -11.56
N GLY A 114 -18.57 17.04 -10.39
CA GLY A 114 -17.81 15.82 -10.20
C GLY A 114 -18.43 14.87 -9.17
N ARG A 115 -17.69 13.79 -8.88
CA ARG A 115 -18.04 12.81 -7.85
C ARG A 115 -16.92 12.75 -6.81
N LEU A 116 -17.26 12.97 -5.55
CA LEU A 116 -16.37 12.75 -4.43
C LEU A 116 -16.63 11.37 -3.86
N HIS A 117 -15.57 10.60 -3.70
CA HIS A 117 -15.56 9.28 -3.11
C HIS A 117 -14.82 9.39 -1.78
N LEU A 118 -15.45 8.93 -0.70
CA LEU A 118 -14.85 8.82 0.63
C LEU A 118 -14.82 7.35 1.02
N SER A 119 -13.71 6.87 1.55
CA SER A 119 -13.49 5.44 1.73
C SER A 119 -12.79 5.09 3.02
N LEU A 120 -13.02 3.84 3.41
CA LEU A 120 -12.34 3.17 4.50
C LEU A 120 -12.01 1.75 4.08
N GLN A 121 -10.94 1.20 4.66
CA GLN A 121 -10.45 -0.13 4.36
C GLN A 121 -9.91 -0.80 5.61
N PRO A 122 -10.73 -1.59 6.33
CA PRO A 122 -10.22 -2.51 7.34
C PRO A 122 -9.36 -3.58 6.68
N THR A 123 -8.24 -3.88 7.31
CA THR A 123 -7.22 -4.76 6.77
C THR A 123 -6.69 -5.69 7.85
N ILE A 124 -6.57 -6.97 7.52
CA ILE A 124 -5.86 -7.96 8.33
C ILE A 124 -4.44 -8.07 7.77
N LEU A 125 -3.46 -7.92 8.64
CA LEU A 125 -2.05 -8.09 8.34
C LEU A 125 -1.54 -9.33 9.06
N ASN A 126 -0.91 -10.23 8.32
CA ASN A 126 -0.24 -11.39 8.85
C ASN A 126 1.24 -11.30 8.51
N TRP A 127 2.08 -11.47 9.53
CA TRP A 127 3.52 -11.53 9.33
C TRP A 127 4.09 -12.76 9.99
N LYS A 128 4.61 -13.65 9.14
CA LYS A 128 5.32 -14.85 9.53
C LYS A 128 6.81 -14.73 9.25
N PHE A 129 7.63 -15.14 10.22
CA PHE A 129 9.07 -15.27 10.06
C PHE A 129 9.52 -16.69 10.45
N ASN A 130 10.19 -17.39 9.53
CA ASN A 130 10.68 -18.74 9.78
C ASN A 130 12.11 -18.70 10.36
N GLY A 131 12.22 -18.46 11.67
CA GLY A 131 13.51 -18.36 12.38
C GLY A 131 14.20 -19.72 12.59
N SER A 132 13.47 -20.84 12.55
CA SER A 132 14.03 -22.17 12.81
C SER A 132 15.10 -22.60 11.79
N SER A 133 15.02 -22.06 10.58
CA SER A 133 16.01 -22.27 9.51
C SER A 133 17.36 -21.56 9.76
N TYR A 134 17.41 -20.56 10.65
CA TYR A 134 18.66 -19.88 11.03
C TYR A 134 19.51 -20.69 12.02
N LYS A 135 18.94 -21.73 12.64
CA LYS A 135 19.59 -22.49 13.71
C LYS A 135 20.68 -23.46 13.23
N ASN A 136 20.77 -23.74 11.92
CA ASN A 136 21.53 -24.88 11.39
C ASN A 136 22.75 -24.54 10.52
N GLY A 137 23.17 -23.29 10.38
CA GLY A 137 24.40 -23.02 9.63
C GLY A 137 24.74 -21.55 9.54
N ASP A 138 26.02 -21.27 9.77
CA ASP A 138 26.69 -20.01 9.50
C ASP A 138 26.61 -18.91 10.58
N SER A 139 27.15 -19.24 11.76
CA SER A 139 27.53 -18.27 12.80
C SER A 139 28.48 -17.16 12.31
N THR A 140 29.00 -17.25 11.08
CA THR A 140 29.96 -16.34 10.45
C THR A 140 29.31 -15.26 9.57
N SER A 141 28.01 -15.36 9.22
CA SER A 141 27.37 -14.32 8.43
C SER A 141 26.95 -13.12 9.29
N THR A 142 27.48 -11.93 9.01
CA THR A 142 27.04 -10.63 9.57
C THR A 142 25.72 -10.15 8.95
N PHE A 143 25.14 -10.93 8.02
CA PHE A 143 23.94 -10.54 7.29
C PHE A 143 22.71 -10.54 8.21
N ILE A 144 22.11 -9.36 8.37
CA ILE A 144 20.82 -9.17 9.04
C ILE A 144 19.77 -9.15 7.94
N PRO A 145 18.86 -10.13 7.86
CA PRO A 145 17.88 -10.18 6.78
C PRO A 145 16.89 -9.02 6.87
N TYR A 146 16.44 -8.56 5.70
CA TYR A 146 15.30 -7.65 5.64
C TYR A 146 14.09 -8.29 6.32
N PRO A 147 13.36 -7.58 7.21
CA PRO A 147 13.47 -6.15 7.45
C PRO A 147 14.02 -5.77 8.84
N PHE A 148 14.78 -6.66 9.48
CA PHE A 148 15.38 -6.40 10.79
C PHE A 148 16.48 -5.32 10.71
N GLU A 149 17.25 -5.33 9.62
CA GLU A 149 18.29 -4.32 9.35
C GLU A 149 17.69 -2.90 9.28
N GLU A 150 16.59 -2.74 8.54
CA GLU A 150 15.86 -1.48 8.39
C GLU A 150 15.35 -0.92 9.73
N ASN A 151 15.15 -1.79 10.73
CA ASN A 151 14.59 -1.42 12.02
C ASN A 151 15.65 -1.36 13.14
N ASN A 152 16.93 -1.32 12.77
CA ASN A 152 18.07 -1.30 13.70
C ASN A 152 18.01 -2.45 14.73
N ILE A 153 17.48 -3.61 14.32
CA ILE A 153 17.42 -4.80 15.16
C ILE A 153 18.74 -5.54 15.06
N THR A 154 19.38 -5.81 16.20
CA THR A 154 20.65 -6.54 16.23
C THR A 154 20.43 -8.03 15.98
N LYS A 155 21.49 -8.74 15.55
CA LYS A 155 21.44 -10.19 15.27
C LYS A 155 20.90 -11.01 16.45
N GLU A 156 21.17 -10.58 17.68
CA GLU A 156 20.74 -11.24 18.93
C GLU A 156 19.24 -11.11 19.20
N GLN A 157 18.59 -10.09 18.63
CA GLN A 157 17.15 -9.86 18.76
C GLN A 157 16.34 -10.61 17.69
N ILE A 158 17.00 -11.20 16.69
CA ILE A 158 16.32 -11.99 15.65
C ILE A 158 15.84 -13.31 16.27
N PRO A 159 14.55 -13.63 16.19
CA PRO A 159 14.04 -14.88 16.73
C PRO A 159 14.64 -16.09 15.99
N THR A 160 15.06 -17.10 16.74
CA THR A 160 15.55 -18.38 16.19
C THR A 160 14.46 -19.46 16.11
N THR A 161 13.22 -19.06 16.39
CA THR A 161 12.01 -19.87 16.30
C THR A 161 11.10 -19.29 15.24
N ASP A 162 10.18 -20.10 14.72
CA ASP A 162 9.16 -19.61 13.81
C ASP A 162 8.16 -18.74 14.59
N VAL A 163 7.89 -17.55 14.07
CA VAL A 163 6.99 -16.57 14.69
C VAL A 163 5.92 -16.19 13.68
N ASN A 164 4.69 -16.06 14.14
CA ASN A 164 3.55 -15.67 13.34
C ASN A 164 2.69 -14.70 14.12
N ASP A 165 2.59 -13.45 13.66
CA ASP A 165 1.81 -12.41 14.33
C ASP A 165 0.77 -11.80 13.39
N ASN A 166 -0.43 -11.57 13.93
CA ASN A 166 -1.57 -11.02 13.22
C ASN A 166 -1.94 -9.66 13.82
N LYS A 167 -2.24 -8.69 12.96
CA LYS A 167 -2.66 -7.36 13.35
C LYS A 167 -3.85 -6.90 12.50
N LEU A 168 -4.68 -6.07 13.11
CA LEU A 168 -5.73 -5.35 12.42
C LEU A 168 -5.23 -3.95 12.10
N ASP A 169 -5.60 -3.47 10.92
CA ASP A 169 -5.26 -2.16 10.45
C ASP A 169 -6.43 -1.48 9.73
N LEU A 170 -6.33 -0.17 9.53
CA LEU A 170 -7.32 0.67 8.90
C LEU A 170 -6.64 1.69 7.98
N SER A 171 -7.15 1.79 6.75
CA SER A 171 -6.82 2.86 5.81
C SER A 171 -8.04 3.72 5.51
N LEU A 172 -7.81 4.99 5.21
CA LEU A 172 -8.83 5.95 4.77
C LEU A 172 -8.40 6.59 3.45
N GLY A 173 -9.37 6.95 2.62
CA GLY A 173 -9.08 7.59 1.33
C GLY A 173 -10.20 8.49 0.85
N ALA A 174 -9.82 9.54 0.13
CA ALA A 174 -10.73 10.41 -0.60
C ALA A 174 -10.27 10.55 -2.04
N MET A 175 -11.21 10.59 -2.98
CA MET A 175 -10.91 10.79 -4.40
C MET A 175 -12.02 11.57 -5.09
N TYR A 176 -11.64 12.57 -5.87
CA TYR A 176 -12.55 13.43 -6.63
C TYR A 176 -12.35 13.20 -8.13
N PHE A 177 -13.42 12.78 -8.78
CA PHE A 177 -13.47 12.52 -10.21
C PHE A 177 -14.21 13.65 -10.93
N TYR A 178 -13.56 14.30 -11.89
CA TYR A 178 -14.13 15.37 -12.69
C TYR A 178 -13.75 15.21 -14.17
N LYS A 179 -14.74 14.85 -15.00
CA LYS A 179 -14.54 14.51 -16.42
C LYS A 179 -13.43 13.46 -16.57
N ASN A 180 -12.31 13.83 -17.20
CA ASN A 180 -11.19 12.93 -17.42
C ASN A 180 -10.13 13.02 -16.31
N TRP A 181 -10.29 13.93 -15.36
CA TRP A 181 -9.36 14.16 -14.27
C TRP A 181 -9.77 13.43 -13.01
N HIS A 182 -8.78 12.97 -12.27
CA HIS A 182 -8.95 12.44 -10.93
C HIS A 182 -7.87 13.00 -10.00
N PHE A 183 -8.28 13.28 -8.77
CA PHE A 183 -7.43 13.79 -7.70
C PHE A 183 -7.76 12.99 -6.45
N GLY A 184 -6.77 12.51 -5.71
CA GLY A 184 -7.02 11.68 -4.54
C GLY A 184 -5.93 11.84 -3.50
N ILE A 185 -6.34 11.60 -2.26
CA ILE A 185 -5.47 11.53 -1.09
C ILE A 185 -5.90 10.33 -0.25
N SER A 186 -4.95 9.56 0.26
CA SER A 186 -5.23 8.42 1.14
C SER A 186 -4.15 8.27 2.20
N CYS A 187 -4.54 7.69 3.33
CA CYS A 187 -3.67 7.38 4.45
C CYS A 187 -3.83 5.89 4.78
N THR A 188 -2.75 5.12 4.67
CA THR A 188 -2.70 3.70 5.05
C THR A 188 -2.08 3.55 6.43
N HIS A 189 -2.26 2.39 7.10
CA HIS A 189 -1.66 2.07 8.39
C HIS A 189 -1.98 3.03 9.54
N ILE A 190 -3.19 3.61 9.57
CA ILE A 190 -3.58 4.64 10.55
C ILE A 190 -3.50 4.11 11.99
N THR A 191 -3.72 2.81 12.17
CA THR A 191 -3.68 2.18 13.50
C THR A 191 -2.26 1.92 14.02
N LYS A 192 -1.24 2.14 13.18
CA LYS A 192 0.18 1.86 13.47
C LYS A 192 0.38 0.46 14.06
N PRO A 193 -0.01 -0.62 13.35
CA PRO A 193 0.06 -1.97 13.88
C PRO A 193 1.52 -2.33 14.18
N THR A 194 1.76 -2.88 15.37
CA THR A 194 3.12 -3.24 15.83
C THR A 194 3.23 -4.75 16.01
N PHE A 195 4.03 -5.38 15.16
CA PHE A 195 4.32 -6.81 15.17
C PHE A 195 5.37 -7.13 16.22
N GLN A 196 5.16 -8.21 16.95
CA GLN A 196 6.08 -8.69 17.98
C GLN A 196 6.67 -10.02 17.54
N PHE A 197 7.99 -10.01 17.30
CA PHE A 197 8.74 -11.21 16.92
C PHE A 197 9.39 -11.89 18.12
N SER A 198 9.74 -11.11 19.14
CA SER A 198 10.28 -11.54 20.43
C SER A 198 10.03 -10.43 21.45
N ASP A 199 10.30 -10.67 22.73
CA ASP A 199 10.17 -9.65 23.78
C ASP A 199 11.00 -8.39 23.49
N THR A 200 12.13 -8.57 22.80
CA THR A 200 13.08 -7.52 22.43
C THR A 200 12.95 -7.05 20.98
N CYS A 201 12.14 -7.71 20.14
CA CYS A 201 12.03 -7.40 18.72
C CYS A 201 10.59 -7.02 18.34
N LYS A 202 10.38 -5.72 18.12
CA LYS A 202 9.09 -5.13 17.76
C LYS A 202 9.25 -4.26 16.53
N ILE A 203 8.34 -4.42 15.58
CA ILE A 203 8.36 -3.68 14.32
C ILE A 203 6.98 -3.08 14.08
N SER A 204 6.91 -1.76 13.91
CA SER A 204 5.66 -1.06 13.61
C SER A 204 5.52 -0.76 12.12
N CYS A 205 4.31 -0.90 11.57
CA CYS A 205 3.97 -0.25 10.30
C CYS A 205 3.55 1.19 10.59
N TYR A 206 4.22 2.14 9.97
CA TYR A 206 3.90 3.56 10.13
C TYR A 206 2.86 4.00 9.10
N PRO A 207 2.02 5.00 9.44
CA PRO A 207 1.07 5.54 8.48
C PRO A 207 1.76 6.12 7.23
N ASN A 208 1.26 5.81 6.04
CA ASN A 208 1.75 6.39 4.79
C ASN A 208 0.68 7.26 4.14
N LEU A 209 1.09 8.42 3.64
CA LEU A 209 0.23 9.35 2.92
C LEU A 209 0.49 9.23 1.41
N TYR A 210 -0.56 8.95 0.65
CA TYR A 210 -0.55 8.93 -0.81
C TYR A 210 -1.32 10.11 -1.37
N CYS A 211 -0.74 10.74 -2.39
CA CYS A 211 -1.40 11.75 -3.21
C CYS A 211 -1.37 11.30 -4.66
N THR A 212 -2.54 11.21 -5.30
CA THR A 212 -2.69 10.74 -6.67
C THR A 212 -3.37 11.81 -7.51
N ILE A 213 -2.79 12.14 -8.66
CA ILE A 213 -3.39 13.01 -9.66
C ILE A 213 -3.20 12.38 -11.03
N GLY A 214 -4.22 12.41 -11.87
CA GLY A 214 -4.09 11.91 -13.23
C GLY A 214 -5.22 12.37 -14.13
N SER A 215 -4.97 12.28 -15.44
CA SER A 215 -5.94 12.59 -16.47
C SER A 215 -5.68 11.79 -17.74
N ILE A 216 -6.76 11.42 -18.43
CA ILE A 216 -6.67 10.79 -19.76
C ILE A 216 -7.08 11.82 -20.81
N LEU A 217 -6.10 12.27 -21.60
CA LEU A 217 -6.34 13.19 -22.72
C LEU A 217 -6.65 12.38 -23.98
N LYS A 218 -7.82 12.62 -24.58
CA LYS A 218 -8.19 12.06 -25.88
C LYS A 218 -8.03 13.15 -26.93
N TYR A 219 -7.17 12.93 -27.91
CA TYR A 219 -7.03 13.79 -29.07
C TYR A 219 -7.45 13.00 -30.32
N ASN A 220 -8.42 13.52 -31.07
CA ASN A 220 -8.80 12.90 -32.34
C ASN A 220 -7.83 13.39 -33.41
N MET A 221 -6.97 12.50 -33.91
CA MET A 221 -5.99 12.83 -34.97
C MET A 221 -6.60 12.94 -36.37
N TYR A 222 -7.92 12.75 -36.52
CA TYR A 222 -8.63 12.95 -37.78
C TYR A 222 -9.47 14.22 -37.71
N SER A 223 -8.83 15.31 -38.12
CA SER A 223 -9.44 16.56 -38.54
C SER A 223 -8.88 16.81 -39.94
N LEU A 224 -9.62 16.37 -40.96
CA LEU A 224 -9.48 16.62 -42.41
C LEU A 224 -8.05 16.78 -42.97
#